data_AF-G2M288-F1
#
_entry.id   AF-G2M288-F1
#
_cell.length_a   1.000
_cell.length_b   1.000
_cell.length_c   1.000
_cell.angle_alpha   90.00
_cell.angle_beta   90.00
_cell.angle_gamma   90.00
#
_symmetry.space_group_name_H-M   'P 1'
#
loop_
_entity.id
_entity.type
_entity.pdbx_description
1 polymer ?
#
loop_
_entity_poly.entity_id
_entity_poly.type
_entity_poly.pdbx_seq_one_letter_code
_entity_poly.pdbx_strand_id
1 'polypeptide(L)'
;MLLPNYRFPGRYGPEWGSGGIFGLRYNNGFLYFNLAFEGEAHFIDVKSGEEKVYDFTLVGPGPTSGGDTYNAVETVDEFIYFGGWVHAPAVYRRDRRILFTNKYSHVHAYDTKEGEVKLLWKESIHHETDWAGEVSEILYDPYNDRLLLAREDGHVNLGVYSLDRENGEIKRLLNEPSPKGTLVHDVAVFGLGSNFSWGVGKFGILDLQENRWELIEPGPTVDSLPSVRPELGAMASAYNRAFAFVRGGLFVGSPFLHEEFTFYRLFDFPTFYAPFRVNALPLGGGVLIAYNSYHDVSFEDSRWGRFTHLVAGPSVLLYISPPTVRIVGAFGARVTSIEKLGGKLLIATNTAPNTGAREATPFDTGTRDLVLLDEGIIRERSPPVSFLLPTLGERPLGGIPLDGYREPRMILHLGRSNRIRVLEYDLSLPPSAAVEETFELEPGRNVIDLSAFSGIVSFELEKSDEKGRIKIDLR
;
A
#
# COMPACT_ATOMS: atom_id res chain seq x y z
N MET A 1 17.64 15.28 16.48
CA MET A 1 16.64 15.63 17.50
C MET A 1 15.42 14.78 17.21
N LEU A 2 14.82 14.19 18.25
CA LEU A 2 13.66 13.32 18.12
C LEU A 2 12.39 14.20 18.11
N LEU A 3 11.38 13.87 17.30
CA LEU A 3 10.09 14.54 17.16
C LEU A 3 9.43 14.80 18.53
N PRO A 4 8.67 15.90 18.68
CA PRO A 4 8.02 16.24 19.94
C PRO A 4 7.02 15.16 20.38
N ASN A 5 6.34 14.51 19.44
CA ASN A 5 5.39 13.42 19.70
C ASN A 5 5.63 12.23 18.76
N TYR A 6 5.53 11.02 19.32
CA TYR A 6 5.67 9.75 18.58
C TYR A 6 4.44 8.86 18.67
N ARG A 7 3.44 9.29 19.43
CA ARG A 7 2.23 8.55 19.72
C ARG A 7 1.04 9.49 19.68
N PHE A 8 0.03 9.09 18.92
CA PHE A 8 -1.21 9.83 18.72
C PHE A 8 -2.36 8.89 19.11
N PRO A 9 -2.90 9.03 20.34
CA PRO A 9 -4.02 8.21 20.77
C PRO A 9 -5.28 8.64 20.01
N GLY A 10 -6.18 7.69 19.77
CA GLY A 10 -7.46 7.98 19.14
C GLY A 10 -8.26 9.06 19.89
N ARG A 11 -8.82 10.01 19.13
CA ARG A 11 -9.66 11.11 19.64
C ARG A 11 -11.03 11.10 18.96
N TYR A 12 -11.89 12.03 19.39
CA TYR A 12 -13.10 12.34 18.66
C TYR A 12 -12.73 12.93 17.29
N GLY A 13 -13.16 12.27 16.23
CA GLY A 13 -12.90 12.63 14.84
C GLY A 13 -14.09 12.16 14.00
N PRO A 14 -14.82 13.08 13.34
CA PRO A 14 -16.05 12.72 12.66
C PRO A 14 -15.79 11.99 11.33
N GLU A 15 -15.52 10.67 11.34
CA GLU A 15 -15.27 9.89 10.12
C GLU A 15 -16.01 8.55 9.93
N TRP A 16 -15.74 8.00 8.74
CA TRP A 16 -15.82 6.64 8.19
C TRP A 16 -14.41 6.21 7.75
N GLY A 17 -13.85 5.11 8.25
CA GLY A 17 -12.53 4.65 7.80
C GLY A 17 -11.62 4.21 8.94
N SER A 18 -10.32 4.41 8.79
CA SER A 18 -9.33 4.18 9.84
C SER A 18 -8.36 5.33 9.93
N GLY A 19 -8.10 5.75 11.16
CA GLY A 19 -7.03 6.69 11.42
C GLY A 19 -5.69 6.17 10.89
N GLY A 20 -4.70 7.03 10.92
CA GLY A 20 -3.32 6.65 10.64
C GLY A 20 -2.47 7.89 10.55
N ILE A 21 -1.18 7.65 10.34
CA ILE A 21 -0.24 8.68 9.96
C ILE A 21 0.06 8.40 8.50
N PHE A 22 -0.34 9.32 7.63
CA PHE A 22 -0.27 9.16 6.17
C PHE A 22 0.51 10.29 5.52
N GLY A 23 1.01 10.03 4.30
CA GLY A 23 1.79 11.01 3.55
C GLY A 23 3.09 11.40 4.24
N LEU A 24 3.64 10.54 5.11
CA LEU A 24 4.89 10.82 5.82
C LEU A 24 6.01 11.14 4.82
N ARG A 25 6.51 12.38 4.84
CA ARG A 25 7.48 12.88 3.87
C ARG A 25 8.48 13.83 4.49
N TYR A 26 9.77 13.62 4.24
CA TYR A 26 10.81 14.57 4.62
C TYR A 26 11.31 15.37 3.42
N ASN A 27 11.26 16.70 3.50
CA ASN A 27 11.81 17.59 2.49
C ASN A 27 12.39 18.86 3.11
N ASN A 28 13.54 19.30 2.63
CA ASN A 28 14.15 20.59 2.97
C ASN A 28 14.17 20.93 4.48
N GLY A 29 14.44 19.95 5.34
CA GLY A 29 14.47 20.16 6.80
C GLY A 29 13.13 19.99 7.52
N PHE A 30 12.03 19.83 6.79
CA PHE A 30 10.69 19.63 7.33
C PHE A 30 10.24 18.18 7.20
N LEU A 31 9.62 17.66 8.25
CA LEU A 31 8.84 16.43 8.20
C LEU A 31 7.36 16.77 8.11
N TYR A 32 6.70 16.27 7.07
CA TYR A 32 5.26 16.34 6.87
C TYR A 32 4.61 14.99 7.19
N PHE A 33 3.42 15.02 7.78
CA PHE A 33 2.48 13.91 7.79
C PHE A 33 1.05 14.40 8.05
N ASN A 34 0.07 13.58 7.69
CA ASN A 34 -1.33 13.79 7.99
C ASN A 34 -1.78 12.82 9.09
N LEU A 35 -2.40 13.35 10.14
CA LEU A 35 -3.20 12.56 11.07
C LEU A 35 -4.61 12.41 10.50
N ALA A 36 -4.87 11.24 9.92
CA ALA A 36 -6.21 10.87 9.51
C ALA A 36 -7.15 10.83 10.73
N PHE A 37 -8.40 11.23 10.53
CA PHE A 37 -9.49 11.47 11.48
C PHE A 37 -9.52 12.86 12.09
N GLU A 38 -8.41 13.36 12.62
CA GLU A 38 -8.35 14.76 13.08
C GLU A 38 -8.42 15.73 11.90
N GLY A 39 -8.07 15.27 10.69
CA GLY A 39 -7.97 16.16 9.53
C GLY A 39 -6.89 17.20 9.77
N GLU A 40 -5.74 16.77 10.27
CA GLU A 40 -4.63 17.63 10.65
C GLU A 40 -3.39 17.27 9.84
N ALA A 41 -2.91 18.23 9.05
CA ALA A 41 -1.63 18.19 8.38
C ALA A 41 -0.57 18.84 9.27
N HIS A 42 0.46 18.07 9.65
CA HIS A 42 1.55 18.48 10.52
C HIS A 42 2.81 18.75 9.70
N PHE A 43 3.46 19.88 9.96
CA PHE A 43 4.74 20.27 9.38
C PHE A 43 5.71 20.61 10.50
N ILE A 44 6.75 19.79 10.66
CA ILE A 44 7.72 19.93 11.75
C ILE A 44 9.07 20.30 11.17
N ASP A 45 9.59 21.49 11.54
CA ASP A 45 10.98 21.82 11.28
C ASP A 45 11.87 20.97 12.20
N VAL A 46 12.63 20.05 11.61
CA VAL A 46 13.43 19.07 12.35
C VAL A 46 14.60 19.73 13.08
N LYS A 47 15.01 20.95 12.71
CA LYS A 47 16.11 21.69 13.36
C LYS A 47 15.64 22.42 14.61
N SER A 48 14.55 23.19 14.49
CA SER A 48 14.02 24.00 15.60
C SER A 48 13.08 23.20 16.51
N GLY A 49 12.43 22.16 15.97
CA GLY A 49 11.34 21.44 16.63
C GLY A 49 10.00 22.17 16.57
N GLU A 50 9.92 23.29 15.85
CA GLU A 50 8.67 24.02 15.65
C GLU A 50 7.70 23.22 14.78
N GLU A 51 6.44 23.20 15.19
CA GLU A 51 5.37 22.47 14.53
C GLU A 51 4.27 23.44 14.08
N LYS A 52 3.92 23.33 12.80
CA LYS A 52 2.72 23.96 12.24
C LYS A 52 1.68 22.88 11.96
N VAL A 53 0.47 23.10 12.47
CA VAL A 53 -0.69 22.24 12.22
C VAL A 53 -1.69 22.98 11.34
N TYR A 54 -2.17 22.31 10.29
CA TYR A 54 -3.16 22.83 9.35
C TYR A 54 -4.38 21.90 9.31
N ASP A 55 -5.57 22.46 9.48
CA ASP A 55 -6.83 21.75 9.73
C ASP A 55 -7.77 21.70 8.51
N PHE A 56 -7.23 21.86 7.29
CA PHE A 56 -7.98 21.91 6.03
C PHE A 56 -9.01 23.05 5.90
N THR A 57 -8.88 24.12 6.68
CA THR A 57 -9.76 25.30 6.61
C THR A 57 -9.83 26.02 5.26
N LEU A 58 -8.90 25.77 4.33
CA LEU A 58 -8.98 26.30 2.96
C LEU A 58 -9.96 25.50 2.08
N VAL A 59 -10.23 24.25 2.44
CA VAL A 59 -11.19 23.39 1.75
C VAL A 59 -12.62 23.77 2.12
N GLY A 60 -12.89 24.01 3.40
CA GLY A 60 -14.22 24.38 3.89
C GLY A 60 -14.23 24.62 5.40
N PRO A 61 -15.39 24.99 5.97
CA PRO A 61 -15.52 25.18 7.41
C PRO A 61 -15.42 23.85 8.16
N GLY A 62 -14.96 23.90 9.40
CA GLY A 62 -14.91 22.75 10.30
C GLY A 62 -16.28 22.34 10.88
N PRO A 63 -16.35 21.20 11.59
CA PRO A 63 -15.24 20.29 11.88
C PRO A 63 -14.82 19.52 10.62
N THR A 64 -13.51 19.42 10.38
CA THR A 64 -12.95 18.65 9.27
C THR A 64 -12.72 17.19 9.69
N SER A 65 -12.63 16.29 8.71
CA SER A 65 -12.19 14.90 8.90
C SER A 65 -11.58 14.42 7.60
N GLY A 66 -10.32 13.99 7.64
CA GLY A 66 -9.62 13.47 6.47
C GLY A 66 -9.23 12.01 6.67
N GLY A 67 -9.32 11.20 5.63
CA GLY A 67 -8.98 9.78 5.73
C GLY A 67 -7.54 9.47 5.42
N ASP A 68 -7.32 8.23 5.00
CA ASP A 68 -6.02 7.62 4.76
C ASP A 68 -5.14 8.30 3.68
N THR A 69 -5.68 9.24 2.89
CA THR A 69 -5.00 9.99 1.79
C THR A 69 -4.21 9.14 0.79
N TYR A 70 -4.24 7.81 0.93
CA TYR A 70 -3.38 6.83 0.28
C TYR A 70 -1.87 7.18 0.21
N ASN A 71 -1.36 8.06 1.07
CA ASN A 71 -0.01 8.64 0.94
C ASN A 71 0.22 9.47 -0.35
N ALA A 72 -0.80 10.19 -0.82
CA ALA A 72 -0.68 11.13 -1.92
C ALA A 72 0.20 12.36 -1.54
N VAL A 73 1.52 12.21 -1.68
CA VAL A 73 2.49 13.25 -1.33
C VAL A 73 3.71 13.22 -2.24
N GLU A 74 4.10 14.40 -2.73
CA GLU A 74 5.28 14.60 -3.58
C GLU A 74 6.01 15.89 -3.18
N THR A 75 7.30 15.98 -3.50
CA THR A 75 8.14 17.12 -3.16
C THR A 75 8.85 17.65 -4.39
N VAL A 76 8.83 18.96 -4.58
CA VAL A 76 9.59 19.63 -5.64
C VAL A 76 10.13 20.94 -5.11
N ASP A 77 11.45 21.11 -5.19
CA ASP A 77 12.17 22.25 -4.60
C ASP A 77 11.79 22.46 -3.11
N GLU A 78 11.36 23.66 -2.73
CA GLU A 78 10.86 23.98 -1.39
C GLU A 78 9.45 23.45 -1.09
N PHE A 79 8.72 22.90 -2.06
CA PHE A 79 7.31 22.57 -1.89
C PHE A 79 7.10 21.11 -1.48
N ILE A 80 6.19 20.91 -0.53
CA ILE A 80 5.58 19.62 -0.23
C ILE A 80 4.14 19.68 -0.75
N TYR A 81 3.85 18.93 -1.81
CA TYR A 81 2.51 18.78 -2.35
C TYR A 81 1.82 17.61 -1.66
N PHE A 82 0.60 17.82 -1.18
CA PHE A 82 -0.15 16.78 -0.48
C PHE A 82 -1.63 16.79 -0.85
N GLY A 83 -2.17 15.59 -1.05
CA GLY A 83 -3.53 15.37 -1.50
C GLY A 83 -4.29 14.39 -0.62
N GLY A 84 -5.31 13.79 -1.21
CA GLY A 84 -6.23 12.88 -0.53
C GLY A 84 -7.66 13.37 -0.63
N TRP A 85 -8.41 13.09 0.44
CA TRP A 85 -9.77 13.53 0.61
C TRP A 85 -10.02 14.06 2.02
N VAL A 86 -10.98 14.96 2.12
CA VAL A 86 -11.41 15.52 3.40
C VAL A 86 -12.89 15.87 3.37
N HIS A 87 -13.57 15.68 4.50
CA HIS A 87 -14.87 16.26 4.77
C HIS A 87 -14.71 17.65 5.38
N ALA A 88 -15.38 18.66 4.80
CA ALA A 88 -15.31 20.03 5.30
C ALA A 88 -16.64 20.78 5.05
N PRO A 89 -17.61 20.74 6.00
CA PRO A 89 -17.57 20.06 7.29
C PRO A 89 -18.01 18.59 7.21
N ALA A 90 -17.52 17.77 8.13
CA ALA A 90 -18.02 16.42 8.37
C ALA A 90 -19.41 16.45 9.04
N VAL A 91 -20.38 15.78 8.41
CA VAL A 91 -21.78 15.76 8.85
C VAL A 91 -22.29 14.33 8.93
N TYR A 92 -22.91 13.98 10.04
CA TYR A 92 -23.56 12.68 10.24
C TYR A 92 -25.07 12.77 10.12
N ARG A 93 -25.65 11.72 9.54
CA ARG A 93 -27.08 11.42 9.63
C ARG A 93 -27.44 10.93 11.02
N ARG A 94 -28.74 10.95 11.34
CA ARG A 94 -29.28 10.43 12.60
C ARG A 94 -29.01 8.94 12.82
N ASP A 95 -28.81 8.18 11.74
CA ASP A 95 -28.48 6.74 11.75
C ASP A 95 -26.96 6.48 11.79
N ARG A 96 -26.14 7.50 12.14
CA ARG A 96 -24.68 7.44 12.29
C ARG A 96 -23.88 7.19 11.00
N ARG A 97 -24.52 7.30 9.84
CA ARG A 97 -23.80 7.34 8.55
C ARG A 97 -23.30 8.74 8.27
N ILE A 98 -22.08 8.85 7.75
CA ILE A 98 -21.54 10.13 7.29
C ILE A 98 -22.19 10.53 5.95
N LEU A 99 -22.35 11.83 5.72
CA LEU A 99 -22.81 12.38 4.45
C LEU A 99 -21.63 12.77 3.57
N PHE A 100 -21.68 12.42 2.29
CA PHE A 100 -20.62 12.73 1.33
C PHE A 100 -20.82 14.05 0.57
N THR A 101 -21.85 14.82 0.90
CA THR A 101 -22.15 16.12 0.30
C THR A 101 -21.00 17.12 0.45
N ASN A 102 -20.23 16.98 1.53
CA ASN A 102 -19.07 17.82 1.84
C ASN A 102 -17.75 17.04 1.76
N LYS A 103 -17.73 15.90 1.05
CA LYS A 103 -16.48 15.19 0.75
C LYS A 103 -15.79 15.86 -0.41
N TYR A 104 -14.55 16.26 -0.22
CA TYR A 104 -13.72 16.89 -1.24
C TYR A 104 -12.49 16.04 -1.51
N SER A 105 -12.17 15.81 -2.78
CA SER A 105 -10.79 15.54 -3.19
C SER A 105 -10.02 16.85 -3.20
N HIS A 106 -8.75 16.85 -2.83
CA HIS A 106 -7.96 18.09 -2.77
C HIS A 106 -6.48 17.88 -3.09
N VAL A 107 -5.81 18.97 -3.45
CA VAL A 107 -4.35 19.08 -3.51
C VAL A 107 -3.93 20.44 -2.92
N HIS A 108 -2.99 20.40 -2.00
CA HIS A 108 -2.35 21.56 -1.39
C HIS A 108 -0.85 21.57 -1.68
N ALA A 109 -0.24 22.72 -1.45
CA ALA A 109 1.21 22.88 -1.37
C ALA A 109 1.58 23.53 -0.03
N TYR A 110 2.62 23.02 0.61
CA TYR A 110 3.31 23.68 1.72
C TYR A 110 4.65 24.21 1.25
N ASP A 111 4.89 25.50 1.45
CA ASP A 111 6.15 26.17 1.17
C ASP A 111 7.07 26.07 2.39
N THR A 112 8.18 25.33 2.29
CA THR A 112 9.13 25.16 3.40
C THR A 112 10.00 26.39 3.68
N LYS A 113 10.03 27.39 2.79
CA LYS A 113 10.75 28.65 3.01
C LYS A 113 9.88 29.67 3.74
N GLU A 114 8.66 29.86 3.26
CA GLU A 114 7.71 30.84 3.81
C GLU A 114 6.87 30.26 4.96
N GLY A 115 6.83 28.92 5.08
CA GLY A 115 6.03 28.24 6.09
C GLY A 115 4.52 28.32 5.82
N GLU A 116 4.09 28.51 4.57
CA GLU A 116 2.69 28.73 4.20
C GLU A 116 2.04 27.52 3.52
N VAL A 117 0.75 27.31 3.79
CA VAL A 117 -0.07 26.30 3.09
C VAL A 117 -0.96 27.00 2.08
N LYS A 118 -1.01 26.47 0.86
CA LYS A 118 -1.85 26.95 -0.24
C LYS A 118 -2.72 25.82 -0.76
N LEU A 119 -4.00 26.09 -1.00
CA LEU A 119 -4.90 25.17 -1.70
C LEU A 119 -4.73 25.39 -3.20
N LEU A 120 -4.32 24.35 -3.93
CA LEU A 120 -4.18 24.42 -5.39
C LEU A 120 -5.48 24.02 -6.07
N TRP A 121 -6.10 22.95 -5.59
CA TRP A 121 -7.28 22.38 -6.22
C TRP A 121 -8.15 21.61 -5.23
N LYS A 122 -9.47 21.65 -5.44
CA LYS A 122 -10.43 20.77 -4.77
C LYS A 122 -11.64 20.47 -5.66
N GLU A 123 -12.30 19.35 -5.40
CA GLU A 123 -13.52 18.95 -6.11
C GLU A 123 -14.46 18.16 -5.20
N SER A 124 -15.76 18.41 -5.34
CA SER A 124 -16.83 17.59 -4.80
C SER A 124 -17.96 17.48 -5.82
N ILE A 125 -18.69 16.36 -5.79
CA ILE A 125 -19.93 16.20 -6.58
C ILE A 125 -21.18 16.52 -5.76
N HIS A 126 -21.03 16.85 -4.48
CA HIS A 126 -22.12 17.21 -3.58
C HIS A 126 -23.26 16.18 -3.48
N HIS A 127 -22.91 14.89 -3.52
CA HIS A 127 -23.87 13.79 -3.43
C HIS A 127 -23.91 13.19 -2.01
N GLU A 128 -25.06 12.68 -1.56
CA GLU A 128 -25.19 12.14 -0.20
C GLU A 128 -24.34 10.89 0.05
N THR A 129 -24.20 10.03 -0.96
CA THR A 129 -23.61 8.69 -0.84
C THR A 129 -22.47 8.41 -1.81
N ASP A 130 -22.26 9.29 -2.78
CA ASP A 130 -21.30 9.08 -3.87
C ASP A 130 -20.29 10.20 -3.81
N TRP A 131 -19.09 9.98 -4.34
CA TRP A 131 -18.01 10.97 -4.31
C TRP A 131 -17.14 10.89 -5.55
N ALA A 132 -16.43 11.99 -5.81
CA ALA A 132 -15.40 12.04 -6.82
C ALA A 132 -14.18 11.22 -6.36
N GLY A 133 -13.48 10.57 -7.30
CA GLY A 133 -12.30 9.76 -7.00
C GLY A 133 -11.27 10.52 -6.18
N GLU A 134 -10.77 9.90 -5.14
CA GLU A 134 -9.80 10.50 -4.23
C GLU A 134 -8.45 10.68 -4.91
N VAL A 135 -7.68 11.70 -4.51
CA VAL A 135 -6.28 11.82 -4.97
C VAL A 135 -5.47 10.81 -4.17
N SER A 136 -5.06 9.75 -4.84
CA SER A 136 -4.43 8.59 -4.21
C SER A 136 -2.92 8.51 -4.45
N GLU A 137 -2.42 9.20 -5.47
CA GLU A 137 -0.98 9.40 -5.72
C GLU A 137 -0.74 10.78 -6.34
N ILE A 138 0.41 11.37 -6.02
CA ILE A 138 0.91 12.58 -6.68
C ILE A 138 2.30 12.25 -7.19
N LEU A 139 2.52 12.44 -8.49
CA LEU A 139 3.85 12.38 -9.10
C LEU A 139 4.21 13.75 -9.66
N TYR A 140 5.49 14.08 -9.66
CA TYR A 140 5.97 15.25 -10.39
C TYR A 140 6.36 14.87 -11.82
N ASP A 141 5.85 15.60 -12.80
CA ASP A 141 6.30 15.54 -14.20
C ASP A 141 7.33 16.66 -14.43
N PRO A 142 8.65 16.35 -14.39
CA PRO A 142 9.69 17.36 -14.51
C PRO A 142 9.82 17.93 -15.93
N TYR A 143 9.25 17.28 -16.96
CA TYR A 143 9.38 17.75 -18.33
C TYR A 143 8.38 18.87 -18.63
N ASN A 144 7.16 18.74 -18.12
CA ASN A 144 6.08 19.71 -18.35
C ASN A 144 5.80 20.61 -17.13
N ASP A 145 6.60 20.49 -16.08
CA ASP A 145 6.46 21.20 -14.81
C ASP A 145 5.05 21.17 -14.20
N ARG A 146 4.51 19.96 -14.03
CA ARG A 146 3.14 19.75 -13.53
C ARG A 146 3.08 18.56 -12.57
N LEU A 147 1.99 18.46 -11.82
CA LEU A 147 1.69 17.27 -11.02
C LEU A 147 0.84 16.32 -11.84
N LEU A 148 1.09 15.02 -11.69
CA LEU A 148 0.21 13.95 -12.16
C LEU A 148 -0.53 13.37 -10.96
N LEU A 149 -1.84 13.30 -11.03
CA LEU A 149 -2.72 12.84 -9.95
C LEU A 149 -3.35 11.51 -10.36
N ALA A 150 -3.08 10.45 -9.60
CA ALA A 150 -3.80 9.18 -9.75
C ALA A 150 -5.07 9.22 -8.88
N ARG A 151 -6.22 8.95 -9.50
CA ARG A 151 -7.52 8.96 -8.84
C ARG A 151 -8.23 7.62 -8.96
N GLU A 152 -8.50 7.03 -7.81
CA GLU A 152 -9.36 5.85 -7.64
C GLU A 152 -10.27 6.09 -6.43
N ASP A 153 -10.71 5.04 -5.72
CA ASP A 153 -11.65 5.11 -4.59
C ASP A 153 -12.74 6.19 -4.74
N GLY A 154 -13.75 5.92 -5.57
CA GLY A 154 -14.85 6.85 -5.84
C GLY A 154 -15.81 6.35 -6.90
N HIS A 155 -16.82 7.17 -7.18
CA HIS A 155 -17.91 6.82 -8.10
C HIS A 155 -17.73 7.47 -9.48
N VAL A 156 -17.15 8.67 -9.50
CA VAL A 156 -16.98 9.49 -10.71
C VAL A 156 -15.63 10.20 -10.70
N ASN A 157 -15.22 10.75 -11.84
CA ASN A 157 -13.96 11.50 -11.97
C ASN A 157 -12.71 10.70 -11.58
N LEU A 158 -12.72 9.41 -11.93
CA LEU A 158 -11.59 8.51 -11.76
C LEU A 158 -10.57 8.68 -12.89
N GLY A 159 -9.36 8.19 -12.65
CA GLY A 159 -8.29 8.07 -13.63
C GLY A 159 -7.10 8.97 -13.37
N VAL A 160 -6.36 9.34 -14.42
CA VAL A 160 -5.13 10.12 -14.29
C VAL A 160 -5.36 11.55 -14.78
N TYR A 161 -4.93 12.51 -13.98
CA TYR A 161 -5.08 13.94 -14.24
C TYR A 161 -3.72 14.63 -14.19
N SER A 162 -3.54 15.71 -14.96
CA SER A 162 -2.49 16.69 -14.72
C SER A 162 -3.06 17.86 -13.93
N LEU A 163 -2.27 18.41 -13.02
CA LEU A 163 -2.53 19.64 -12.29
C LEU A 163 -1.35 20.59 -12.46
N ASP A 164 -1.63 21.79 -12.97
CA ASP A 164 -0.67 22.88 -13.05
C ASP A 164 -0.31 23.39 -11.64
N ARG A 165 0.99 23.49 -11.35
CA ARG A 165 1.51 23.83 -10.02
C ARG A 165 1.36 25.32 -9.68
N GLU A 166 1.27 26.19 -10.68
CA GLU A 166 1.21 27.64 -10.50
C GLU A 166 -0.23 28.15 -10.39
N ASN A 167 -1.10 27.71 -11.30
CA ASN A 167 -2.45 28.25 -11.43
C ASN A 167 -3.56 27.28 -10.97
N GLY A 168 -3.23 26.02 -10.67
CA GLY A 168 -4.19 25.02 -10.19
C GLY A 168 -5.14 24.48 -11.27
N GLU A 169 -4.87 24.73 -12.56
CA GLU A 169 -5.64 24.16 -13.67
C GLU A 169 -5.49 22.65 -13.70
N ILE A 170 -6.63 21.94 -13.67
CA ILE A 170 -6.68 20.48 -13.74
C ILE A 170 -7.18 20.01 -15.10
N LYS A 171 -6.55 18.97 -15.66
CA LYS A 171 -6.95 18.34 -16.91
C LYS A 171 -6.90 16.83 -16.79
N ARG A 172 -7.97 16.14 -17.21
CA ARG A 172 -7.98 14.67 -17.28
C ARG A 172 -7.12 14.20 -18.45
N LEU A 173 -6.18 13.30 -18.17
CA LEU A 173 -5.30 12.66 -19.15
C LEU A 173 -5.80 11.27 -19.55
N LEU A 174 -6.34 10.53 -18.59
CA LEU A 174 -6.84 9.16 -18.76
C LEU A 174 -8.09 8.96 -17.89
N ASN A 175 -9.09 8.21 -18.34
CA ASN A 175 -10.35 8.03 -17.61
C ASN A 175 -10.48 6.66 -16.91
N GLU A 176 -9.57 5.72 -17.20
CA GLU A 176 -9.47 4.45 -16.51
C GLU A 176 -8.98 4.66 -15.06
N PRO A 177 -9.66 4.13 -14.03
CA PRO A 177 -9.27 4.32 -12.64
C PRO A 177 -7.83 3.88 -12.37
N SER A 178 -7.13 4.64 -11.54
CA SER A 178 -5.75 4.35 -11.17
C SER A 178 -5.48 4.79 -9.73
N PRO A 179 -5.13 3.87 -8.81
CA PRO A 179 -4.84 4.24 -7.43
C PRO A 179 -3.38 4.67 -7.22
N LYS A 180 -2.47 4.27 -8.12
CA LYS A 180 -1.02 4.45 -7.95
C LYS A 180 -0.27 4.56 -9.27
N GLY A 181 0.85 5.28 -9.21
CA GLY A 181 1.82 5.38 -10.28
C GLY A 181 3.24 5.55 -9.76
N THR A 182 4.22 5.51 -10.66
CA THR A 182 5.62 5.81 -10.40
C THR A 182 6.29 6.34 -11.67
N LEU A 183 7.38 7.10 -11.51
CA LEU A 183 8.23 7.48 -12.64
C LEU A 183 9.26 6.40 -12.94
N VAL A 184 9.49 6.12 -14.22
CA VAL A 184 10.61 5.31 -14.71
C VAL A 184 11.26 6.10 -15.84
N HIS A 185 12.48 6.60 -15.64
CA HIS A 185 13.12 7.52 -16.60
C HIS A 185 12.21 8.70 -17.00
N ASP A 186 11.84 8.80 -18.28
CA ASP A 186 11.02 9.83 -18.90
C ASP A 186 9.58 9.38 -19.18
N VAL A 187 9.14 8.28 -18.56
CA VAL A 187 7.71 7.89 -18.54
C VAL A 187 7.17 7.85 -17.12
N ALA A 188 5.87 8.10 -16.99
CA ALA A 188 5.09 7.75 -15.80
C ALA A 188 4.31 6.46 -16.05
N VAL A 189 4.43 5.49 -15.14
CA VAL A 189 3.74 4.21 -15.20
C VAL A 189 2.65 4.18 -14.14
N PHE A 190 1.41 3.89 -14.54
CA PHE A 190 0.23 3.80 -13.69
C PHE A 190 -0.35 2.40 -13.74
N GLY A 191 -0.70 1.84 -12.58
CA GLY A 191 -1.54 0.65 -12.56
C GLY A 191 -2.99 1.03 -12.76
N LEU A 192 -3.63 0.45 -13.77
CA LEU A 192 -5.01 0.76 -14.16
C LEU A 192 -5.93 -0.39 -13.75
N GLY A 193 -7.02 -0.05 -13.07
CA GLY A 193 -7.98 -1.02 -12.58
C GLY A 193 -8.76 -0.52 -11.37
N SER A 194 -9.67 -1.35 -10.85
CA SER A 194 -10.47 -1.03 -9.66
C SER A 194 -10.14 -2.00 -8.54
N ASN A 195 -9.50 -1.50 -7.49
CA ASN A 195 -9.14 -2.25 -6.29
C ASN A 195 -10.35 -2.85 -5.59
N PHE A 196 -11.51 -2.19 -5.69
CA PHE A 196 -12.75 -2.65 -5.06
C PHE A 196 -13.54 -3.66 -5.91
N SER A 197 -13.05 -4.00 -7.11
CA SER A 197 -13.75 -4.88 -8.04
C SER A 197 -12.88 -6.05 -8.54
N TRP A 198 -11.75 -5.75 -9.20
CA TRP A 198 -10.93 -6.77 -9.89
C TRP A 198 -9.41 -6.60 -9.72
N GLY A 199 -8.94 -5.47 -9.19
CA GLY A 199 -7.52 -5.14 -9.06
C GLY A 199 -6.91 -4.57 -10.35
N VAL A 200 -5.59 -4.69 -10.51
CA VAL A 200 -4.87 -4.25 -11.71
C VAL A 200 -5.29 -5.10 -12.91
N GLY A 201 -5.74 -4.43 -13.97
CA GLY A 201 -6.05 -5.06 -15.26
C GLY A 201 -5.12 -4.64 -16.40
N LYS A 202 -4.48 -3.46 -16.30
CA LYS A 202 -3.53 -2.92 -17.29
C LYS A 202 -2.50 -2.02 -16.61
N PHE A 203 -1.42 -1.72 -17.33
CA PHE A 203 -0.47 -0.67 -17.03
C PHE A 203 -0.59 0.43 -18.09
N GLY A 204 -0.80 1.66 -17.66
CA GLY A 204 -0.78 2.85 -18.50
C GLY A 204 0.59 3.51 -18.42
N ILE A 205 1.25 3.69 -19.55
CA ILE A 205 2.55 4.34 -19.65
C ILE A 205 2.37 5.67 -20.37
N LEU A 206 2.64 6.76 -19.67
CA LEU A 206 2.63 8.11 -20.23
C LEU A 206 4.06 8.53 -20.54
N ASP A 207 4.35 8.71 -21.82
CA ASP A 207 5.54 9.42 -22.28
C ASP A 207 5.43 10.90 -21.90
N LEU A 208 6.34 11.36 -21.03
CA LEU A 208 6.28 12.73 -20.51
C LEU A 208 6.70 13.77 -21.56
N GLN A 209 7.52 13.39 -22.54
CA GLN A 209 7.98 14.32 -23.59
C GLN A 209 6.90 14.47 -24.66
N GLU A 210 6.36 13.34 -25.13
CA GLU A 210 5.43 13.29 -26.25
C GLU A 210 3.96 13.40 -25.81
N ASN A 211 3.67 13.29 -24.50
CA ASN A 211 2.32 13.20 -23.94
C ASN A 211 1.48 12.07 -24.57
N ARG A 212 2.14 10.96 -24.94
CA ARG A 212 1.51 9.78 -25.55
C ARG A 212 1.31 8.68 -24.52
N TRP A 213 0.15 8.04 -24.57
CA TRP A 213 -0.16 6.86 -23.76
C TRP A 213 0.09 5.56 -24.52
N GLU A 214 0.66 4.59 -23.84
CA GLU A 214 0.68 3.18 -24.20
C GLU A 214 -0.02 2.37 -23.10
N LEU A 215 -0.82 1.37 -23.48
CA LEU A 215 -1.53 0.51 -22.55
C LEU A 215 -1.03 -0.93 -22.72
N ILE A 216 -0.53 -1.52 -21.64
CA ILE A 216 0.05 -2.87 -21.61
C ILE A 216 -0.77 -3.76 -20.67
N GLU A 217 -1.05 -4.99 -21.08
CA GLU A 217 -1.67 -5.99 -20.19
C GLU A 217 -0.62 -6.63 -19.28
N PRO A 218 -0.99 -7.05 -18.05
CA PRO A 218 -0.09 -7.80 -17.20
C PRO A 218 0.43 -9.07 -17.91
N GLY A 219 1.73 -9.32 -17.73
CA GLY A 219 2.41 -10.49 -18.28
C GLY A 219 2.16 -11.77 -17.48
N PRO A 220 2.93 -12.84 -17.75
CA PRO A 220 2.78 -14.12 -17.08
C PRO A 220 3.16 -14.04 -15.60
N THR A 221 2.79 -15.09 -14.86
CA THR A 221 3.22 -15.31 -13.49
C THR A 221 4.45 -16.23 -13.47
N VAL A 222 5.43 -15.94 -12.61
CA VAL A 222 6.68 -16.72 -12.55
C VAL A 222 6.44 -18.18 -12.14
N ASP A 223 5.46 -18.41 -11.27
CA ASP A 223 5.05 -19.74 -10.84
C ASP A 223 4.04 -20.41 -11.80
N SER A 224 3.72 -19.77 -12.94
CA SER A 224 2.72 -20.23 -13.92
C SER A 224 1.31 -20.45 -13.34
N LEU A 225 1.06 -19.95 -12.12
CA LEU A 225 -0.22 -20.03 -11.44
C LEU A 225 -0.94 -18.67 -11.49
N PRO A 226 -2.27 -18.62 -11.61
CA PRO A 226 -2.99 -17.34 -11.76
C PRO A 226 -2.81 -16.43 -10.53
N SER A 227 -2.75 -15.11 -10.76
CA SER A 227 -2.90 -14.11 -9.69
C SER A 227 -4.37 -13.96 -9.30
N VAL A 228 -4.68 -13.75 -8.01
CA VAL A 228 -6.07 -13.68 -7.53
C VAL A 228 -6.38 -12.27 -6.97
N ARG A 229 -7.08 -11.46 -7.77
CA ARG A 229 -7.43 -10.06 -7.46
C ARG A 229 -6.18 -9.27 -7.01
N PRO A 230 -5.28 -8.94 -7.96
CA PRO A 230 -4.06 -8.21 -7.65
C PRO A 230 -4.40 -6.73 -7.43
N GLU A 231 -4.96 -6.43 -6.27
CA GLU A 231 -5.36 -5.07 -5.90
C GLU A 231 -4.11 -4.25 -5.58
N LEU A 232 -3.98 -3.06 -6.15
CA LEU A 232 -2.76 -2.24 -6.13
C LEU A 232 -2.66 -1.40 -4.87
N GLY A 233 -1.59 -1.61 -4.10
CA GLY A 233 -1.32 -0.88 -2.88
C GLY A 233 -0.35 0.29 -3.06
N ALA A 234 0.81 0.01 -3.66
CA ALA A 234 1.88 0.99 -3.86
C ALA A 234 2.65 0.72 -5.16
N MET A 235 3.31 1.75 -5.67
CA MET A 235 4.27 1.62 -6.77
C MET A 235 5.60 2.27 -6.39
N ALA A 236 6.68 1.74 -6.95
CA ALA A 236 8.01 2.35 -6.90
C ALA A 236 8.76 2.04 -8.20
N SER A 237 9.85 2.75 -8.42
CA SER A 237 10.81 2.41 -9.45
C SER A 237 12.18 2.12 -8.87
N ALA A 238 12.82 1.11 -9.44
CA ALA A 238 14.19 0.73 -9.16
C ALA A 238 14.71 -0.10 -10.35
N TYR A 239 16.03 -0.17 -10.55
CA TYR A 239 16.62 -1.02 -11.60
C TYR A 239 16.00 -0.82 -13.00
N ASN A 240 15.65 0.43 -13.34
CA ASN A 240 14.99 0.83 -14.59
C ASN A 240 13.64 0.11 -14.87
N ARG A 241 12.95 -0.31 -13.81
CA ARG A 241 11.66 -1.01 -13.84
C ARG A 241 10.67 -0.35 -12.90
N ALA A 242 9.39 -0.51 -13.23
CA ALA A 242 8.29 -0.23 -12.32
C ALA A 242 7.98 -1.50 -11.50
N PHE A 243 7.82 -1.30 -10.20
CA PHE A 243 7.37 -2.30 -9.23
C PHE A 243 5.97 -1.90 -8.79
N ALA A 244 4.97 -2.74 -9.06
CA ALA A 244 3.60 -2.56 -8.64
C ALA A 244 3.26 -3.58 -7.56
N PHE A 245 3.24 -3.14 -6.31
CA PHE A 245 2.96 -3.99 -5.15
C PHE A 245 1.47 -4.19 -5.02
N VAL A 246 1.03 -5.44 -5.10
CA VAL A 246 -0.38 -5.80 -5.09
C VAL A 246 -0.71 -6.77 -3.96
N ARG A 247 -2.00 -6.95 -3.67
CA ARG A 247 -2.47 -8.07 -2.86
C ARG A 247 -1.99 -9.39 -3.49
N GLY A 248 -1.31 -10.21 -2.70
CA GLY A 248 -0.80 -11.52 -3.10
C GLY A 248 0.47 -11.51 -3.97
N GLY A 249 1.08 -10.36 -4.26
CA GLY A 249 2.29 -10.34 -5.06
C GLY A 249 2.81 -8.97 -5.43
N LEU A 250 3.63 -8.93 -6.46
CA LEU A 250 3.99 -7.72 -7.17
C LEU A 250 4.10 -7.98 -8.68
N PHE A 251 3.85 -6.96 -9.48
CA PHE A 251 4.27 -6.96 -10.88
C PHE A 251 5.57 -6.20 -11.03
N VAL A 252 6.47 -6.69 -11.87
CA VAL A 252 7.69 -5.98 -12.27
C VAL A 252 7.81 -6.00 -13.78
N GLY A 253 8.07 -4.83 -14.37
CA GLY A 253 8.25 -4.69 -15.82
C GLY A 253 8.90 -3.37 -16.18
N SER A 254 9.28 -3.24 -17.45
CA SER A 254 9.87 -2.00 -17.98
C SER A 254 9.52 -1.83 -19.46
N PRO A 255 8.85 -0.72 -19.84
CA PRO A 255 8.61 -0.44 -21.25
C PRO A 255 9.92 -0.20 -22.03
N PHE A 256 10.96 0.34 -21.38
CA PHE A 256 12.25 0.62 -22.02
C PHE A 256 13.07 -0.62 -22.34
N LEU A 257 12.93 -1.66 -21.51
CA LEU A 257 13.61 -2.94 -21.73
C LEU A 257 12.78 -3.90 -22.56
N HIS A 258 11.60 -3.47 -23.03
CA HIS A 258 10.59 -4.32 -23.67
C HIS A 258 10.24 -5.54 -22.83
N GLU A 259 10.19 -5.36 -21.51
CA GLU A 259 9.83 -6.39 -20.55
C GLU A 259 8.35 -6.29 -20.18
N GLU A 260 7.64 -7.41 -20.31
CA GLU A 260 6.27 -7.55 -19.81
C GLU A 260 6.24 -7.38 -18.28
N PHE A 261 5.10 -6.89 -17.76
CA PHE A 261 4.87 -6.79 -16.33
C PHE A 261 4.61 -8.18 -15.74
N THR A 262 5.67 -8.86 -15.33
CA THR A 262 5.63 -10.24 -14.82
C THR A 262 5.20 -10.25 -13.36
N PHE A 263 4.32 -11.17 -12.98
CA PHE A 263 3.83 -11.32 -11.62
C PHE A 263 4.70 -12.26 -10.78
N TYR A 264 5.10 -11.79 -9.60
CA TYR A 264 5.76 -12.57 -8.56
C TYR A 264 4.82 -12.69 -7.37
N ARG A 265 4.44 -13.92 -7.01
CA ARG A 265 3.57 -14.14 -5.86
C ARG A 265 4.33 -13.83 -4.58
N LEU A 266 3.70 -13.06 -3.68
CA LEU A 266 4.21 -12.70 -2.36
C LEU A 266 3.04 -12.60 -1.38
N PHE A 267 3.10 -13.40 -0.31
CA PHE A 267 2.08 -13.43 0.74
C PHE A 267 0.63 -13.56 0.22
N ASP A 268 0.41 -14.36 -0.82
CA ASP A 268 -0.92 -14.67 -1.34
C ASP A 268 -1.64 -15.63 -0.40
N PHE A 269 -2.29 -15.02 0.59
CA PHE A 269 -3.01 -15.70 1.63
C PHE A 269 -4.52 -15.64 1.40
N PRO A 270 -5.30 -16.58 1.99
CA PRO A 270 -6.76 -16.51 2.00
C PRO A 270 -7.29 -15.46 2.98
N THR A 271 -6.60 -14.32 3.05
CA THR A 271 -6.85 -13.18 3.93
C THR A 271 -6.66 -11.89 3.15
N PHE A 272 -7.02 -10.78 3.79
CA PHE A 272 -6.74 -9.45 3.28
C PHE A 272 -5.31 -8.99 3.63
N TYR A 273 -4.32 -9.85 3.36
CA TYR A 273 -2.91 -9.53 3.53
C TYR A 273 -2.40 -8.80 2.29
N ALA A 274 -2.08 -7.52 2.38
CA ALA A 274 -1.81 -6.70 1.20
C ALA A 274 -0.97 -5.45 1.51
N PRO A 275 -0.27 -4.87 0.53
CA PRO A 275 0.50 -3.64 0.68
C PRO A 275 -0.38 -2.38 0.58
N PHE A 276 -1.57 -2.42 1.17
CA PHE A 276 -2.57 -1.35 1.05
C PHE A 276 -2.32 -0.20 2.01
N ARG A 277 -2.60 1.02 1.53
CA ARG A 277 -2.52 2.29 2.29
C ARG A 277 -1.17 2.50 2.96
N VAL A 278 -0.11 2.16 2.24
CA VAL A 278 1.28 2.39 2.62
C VAL A 278 2.04 2.80 1.37
N ASN A 279 3.08 3.60 1.51
CA ASN A 279 3.98 3.94 0.41
C ASN A 279 5.14 2.95 0.31
N ALA A 280 5.73 2.85 -0.88
CA ALA A 280 7.03 2.21 -1.07
C ALA A 280 8.14 3.26 -0.93
N LEU A 281 9.25 2.88 -0.28
CA LEU A 281 10.40 3.76 -0.07
C LEU A 281 11.63 3.18 -0.79
N PRO A 282 12.14 3.85 -1.84
CA PRO A 282 13.47 3.55 -2.36
C PRO A 282 14.55 3.75 -1.28
N LEU A 283 15.35 2.72 -1.02
CA LEU A 283 16.30 2.73 0.09
C LEU A 283 17.51 1.86 -0.23
N GLY A 284 18.73 2.40 -0.08
CA GLY A 284 19.97 1.59 -0.18
C GLY A 284 20.18 0.87 -1.53
N GLY A 285 19.52 1.32 -2.59
CA GLY A 285 19.50 0.67 -3.91
C GLY A 285 18.35 -0.31 -4.12
N GLY A 286 17.63 -0.71 -3.06
CA GLY A 286 16.41 -1.52 -3.12
C GLY A 286 15.13 -0.73 -2.85
N VAL A 287 14.05 -1.46 -2.59
CA VAL A 287 12.73 -0.91 -2.22
C VAL A 287 12.28 -1.50 -0.90
N LEU A 288 11.84 -0.64 0.01
CA LEU A 288 11.25 -1.01 1.29
C LEU A 288 9.73 -0.81 1.22
N ILE A 289 8.95 -1.84 1.58
CA ILE A 289 7.48 -1.82 1.52
C ILE A 289 6.89 -2.68 2.62
N ALA A 290 5.68 -2.35 3.11
CA ALA A 290 4.98 -3.19 4.07
C ALA A 290 3.89 -4.03 3.41
N TYR A 291 3.68 -5.25 3.90
CA TYR A 291 2.47 -6.02 3.67
C TYR A 291 1.70 -6.14 4.98
N ASN A 292 0.50 -5.57 4.99
CA ASN A 292 -0.31 -5.39 6.18
C ASN A 292 -1.25 -6.58 6.40
N SER A 293 -1.35 -7.02 7.66
CA SER A 293 -2.15 -8.18 8.05
C SER A 293 -3.64 -7.91 8.25
N TYR A 294 -4.04 -6.66 8.47
CA TYR A 294 -5.44 -6.25 8.72
C TYR A 294 -5.67 -4.78 8.27
N HIS A 295 -5.58 -4.50 6.98
CA HIS A 295 -5.71 -3.12 6.50
C HIS A 295 -7.16 -2.63 6.41
N ASP A 296 -8.13 -3.48 6.05
CA ASP A 296 -9.58 -3.22 6.14
C ASP A 296 -10.31 -4.32 6.92
N VAL A 297 -11.47 -3.96 7.44
CA VAL A 297 -12.41 -4.85 8.10
C VAL A 297 -13.83 -4.57 7.61
N SER A 298 -14.60 -5.63 7.37
CA SER A 298 -16.04 -5.55 7.12
C SER A 298 -16.79 -6.32 8.19
N PHE A 299 -17.64 -5.63 8.94
CA PHE A 299 -18.43 -6.23 10.01
C PHE A 299 -19.72 -6.91 9.52
N GLU A 300 -19.95 -6.95 8.21
CA GLU A 300 -21.07 -7.70 7.63
C GLU A 300 -20.85 -9.21 7.83
N ASP A 301 -21.88 -9.96 8.25
CA ASP A 301 -21.83 -11.43 8.34
C ASP A 301 -21.91 -12.05 6.94
N SER A 302 -20.79 -11.94 6.22
CA SER A 302 -20.64 -12.37 4.84
C SER A 302 -19.33 -13.14 4.67
N ARG A 303 -19.15 -13.77 3.50
CA ARG A 303 -17.87 -14.37 3.13
C ARG A 303 -16.74 -13.33 3.13
N TRP A 304 -17.05 -12.10 2.76
CA TRP A 304 -16.10 -10.98 2.76
C TRP A 304 -15.73 -10.56 4.18
N GLY A 305 -16.69 -10.41 5.08
CA GLY A 305 -16.41 -10.10 6.49
C GLY A 305 -15.50 -11.14 7.13
N ARG A 306 -15.82 -12.43 6.99
CA ARG A 306 -14.96 -13.53 7.47
C ARG A 306 -13.54 -13.51 6.90
N PHE A 307 -13.39 -13.12 5.64
CA PHE A 307 -12.09 -13.01 4.97
C PHE A 307 -11.23 -11.85 5.53
N THR A 308 -11.86 -10.72 5.85
CA THR A 308 -11.16 -9.55 6.44
C THR A 308 -10.84 -9.72 7.93
N HIS A 309 -11.59 -10.55 8.67
CA HIS A 309 -11.40 -10.77 10.11
C HIS A 309 -10.20 -11.67 10.47
N LEU A 310 -9.61 -12.32 9.47
CA LEU A 310 -8.62 -13.36 9.67
C LEU A 310 -7.20 -12.80 9.60
N VAL A 311 -6.52 -12.79 10.73
CA VAL A 311 -5.12 -12.36 10.84
C VAL A 311 -4.20 -13.57 10.64
N ALA A 312 -3.59 -13.68 9.45
CA ALA A 312 -2.67 -14.77 9.13
C ALA A 312 -1.34 -14.70 9.91
N GLY A 313 -0.91 -13.51 10.32
CA GLY A 313 0.38 -13.28 10.97
C GLY A 313 0.59 -11.79 11.22
N PRO A 314 1.79 -11.36 11.67
CA PRO A 314 2.08 -9.94 11.81
C PRO A 314 2.09 -9.23 10.46
N SER A 315 1.93 -7.90 10.45
CA SER A 315 2.29 -7.09 9.28
C SER A 315 3.82 -7.14 9.15
N VAL A 316 4.33 -7.27 7.93
CA VAL A 316 5.78 -7.38 7.69
C VAL A 316 6.29 -6.20 6.87
N LEU A 317 7.52 -5.81 7.16
CA LEU A 317 8.30 -4.88 6.35
C LEU A 317 9.27 -5.69 5.50
N LEU A 318 9.19 -5.52 4.19
CA LEU A 318 9.98 -6.20 3.19
C LEU A 318 11.02 -5.26 2.62
N TYR A 319 12.26 -5.73 2.54
CA TYR A 319 13.30 -5.12 1.74
C TYR A 319 13.54 -5.95 0.49
N ILE A 320 13.40 -5.31 -0.66
CA ILE A 320 13.49 -5.93 -1.98
C ILE A 320 14.75 -5.41 -2.67
N SER A 321 15.69 -6.32 -2.89
CA SER A 321 16.93 -6.07 -3.62
C SER A 321 17.18 -7.27 -4.54
N PRO A 322 16.54 -7.30 -5.73
CA PRO A 322 16.63 -8.37 -6.70
C PRO A 322 18.03 -9.00 -6.82
N PRO A 323 18.15 -10.34 -6.83
CA PRO A 323 17.06 -11.32 -6.80
C PRO A 323 16.44 -11.58 -5.41
N THR A 324 16.98 -10.95 -4.37
CA THR A 324 16.66 -11.23 -2.96
C THR A 324 15.44 -10.45 -2.46
N VAL A 325 14.59 -11.12 -1.68
CA VAL A 325 13.42 -10.51 -1.00
C VAL A 325 13.45 -10.91 0.46
N ARG A 326 13.52 -9.95 1.38
CA ARG A 326 13.71 -10.23 2.81
C ARG A 326 12.68 -9.56 3.69
N ILE A 327 12.16 -10.29 4.67
CA ILE A 327 11.45 -9.69 5.80
C ILE A 327 12.49 -9.06 6.73
N VAL A 328 12.43 -7.75 6.92
CA VAL A 328 13.35 -6.99 7.78
C VAL A 328 12.68 -6.47 9.04
N GLY A 329 11.34 -6.47 9.10
CA GLY A 329 10.58 -6.08 10.28
C GLY A 329 9.24 -6.80 10.39
N ALA A 330 8.73 -6.93 11.62
CA ALA A 330 7.43 -7.53 11.91
C ALA A 330 6.69 -6.69 12.97
N PHE A 331 5.42 -6.39 12.71
CA PHE A 331 4.63 -5.44 13.49
C PHE A 331 3.28 -6.04 13.85
N GLY A 332 2.86 -5.84 15.11
CA GLY A 332 1.49 -6.11 15.56
C GLY A 332 0.49 -5.03 15.10
N ALA A 333 0.99 -3.96 14.50
CA ALA A 333 0.24 -2.86 13.90
C ALA A 333 0.25 -2.97 12.36
N ARG A 334 -0.71 -2.38 11.65
CA ARG A 334 -0.54 -2.11 10.21
C ARG A 334 0.38 -0.90 10.04
N VAL A 335 1.20 -0.91 9.00
CA VAL A 335 2.06 0.20 8.60
C VAL A 335 1.27 1.10 7.65
N THR A 336 1.25 2.41 7.91
CA THR A 336 0.48 3.40 7.13
C THR A 336 1.36 4.33 6.30
N SER A 337 2.60 4.56 6.73
CA SER A 337 3.65 5.23 5.92
C SER A 337 5.05 4.81 6.35
N ILE A 338 6.02 5.06 5.46
CA ILE A 338 7.42 4.77 5.64
C ILE A 338 8.23 5.96 5.10
N GLU A 339 9.15 6.51 5.90
CA GLU A 339 10.06 7.56 5.44
C GLU A 339 11.46 7.40 6.07
N LYS A 340 12.47 7.95 5.42
CA LYS A 340 13.84 8.06 5.92
C LYS A 340 14.12 9.47 6.46
N LEU A 341 14.67 9.55 7.66
CA LEU A 341 15.15 10.80 8.25
C LEU A 341 16.41 10.57 9.07
N GLY A 342 17.51 11.23 8.72
CA GLY A 342 18.73 11.27 9.54
C GLY A 342 19.34 9.89 9.86
N GLY A 343 19.34 8.96 8.90
CA GLY A 343 19.84 7.59 9.07
C GLY A 343 18.89 6.67 9.86
N LYS A 344 17.66 7.13 10.12
CA LYS A 344 16.58 6.34 10.69
C LYS A 344 15.48 6.11 9.66
N LEU A 345 14.74 5.04 9.86
CA LEU A 345 13.47 4.79 9.20
C LEU A 345 12.36 5.13 10.19
N LEU A 346 11.41 5.94 9.76
CA LEU A 346 10.20 6.26 10.48
C LEU A 346 9.09 5.39 9.89
N ILE A 347 8.58 4.47 10.71
CA ILE A 347 7.49 3.58 10.35
C ILE A 347 6.24 4.07 11.07
N ALA A 348 5.35 4.71 10.31
CA ALA A 348 4.04 5.08 10.79
C ALA A 348 3.15 3.84 10.89
N THR A 349 2.48 3.67 12.02
CA THR A 349 1.68 2.49 12.31
C THR A 349 0.32 2.85 12.89
N ASN A 350 -0.67 1.97 12.72
CA ASN A 350 -1.95 2.03 13.41
C ASN A 350 -2.40 0.62 13.85
N THR A 351 -3.02 0.51 15.02
CA THR A 351 -3.62 -0.72 15.53
C THR A 351 -5.06 -0.97 15.06
N ALA A 352 -5.69 0.00 14.40
CA ALA A 352 -7.05 -0.15 13.85
C ALA A 352 -7.06 -0.36 12.32
N PRO A 353 -7.89 -1.29 11.81
CA PRO A 353 -8.15 -1.44 10.38
C PRO A 353 -9.13 -0.37 9.87
N ASN A 354 -9.15 -0.17 8.56
CA ASN A 354 -10.14 0.65 7.87
C ASN A 354 -11.52 0.02 7.90
N THR A 355 -12.53 0.80 8.29
CA THR A 355 -13.93 0.36 8.28
C THR A 355 -14.68 0.95 7.10
N GLY A 356 -15.65 0.22 6.55
CA GLY A 356 -16.52 0.73 5.49
C GLY A 356 -17.43 1.88 5.93
N ALA A 357 -18.06 2.54 4.94
CA ALA A 357 -18.94 3.69 5.15
C ALA A 357 -20.17 3.40 6.03
N ARG A 358 -20.61 2.14 6.10
CA ARG A 358 -21.76 1.72 6.92
C ARG A 358 -21.37 1.53 8.39
N GLU A 359 -20.08 1.45 8.66
CA GLU A 359 -19.48 1.15 9.96
C GLU A 359 -18.73 2.35 10.53
N ALA A 360 -19.04 3.55 10.02
CA ALA A 360 -18.51 4.83 10.50
C ALA A 360 -18.69 4.99 12.01
N THR A 361 -17.63 5.46 12.69
CA THR A 361 -17.65 5.72 14.13
C THR A 361 -17.15 7.13 14.40
N PRO A 362 -17.69 7.83 15.41
CA PRO A 362 -17.26 9.20 15.73
C PRO A 362 -15.93 9.27 16.50
N PHE A 363 -15.22 8.15 16.65
CA PHE A 363 -13.98 8.05 17.43
C PHE A 363 -12.94 7.28 16.63
N ASP A 364 -11.69 7.76 16.63
CA ASP A 364 -10.58 6.89 16.29
C ASP A 364 -10.41 5.83 17.38
N THR A 365 -10.42 4.57 17.00
CA THR A 365 -10.20 3.42 17.91
C THR A 365 -8.77 2.89 17.82
N GLY A 366 -7.97 3.45 16.92
CA GLY A 366 -6.57 3.11 16.71
C GLY A 366 -5.62 3.79 17.68
N THR A 367 -4.49 3.15 17.93
CA THR A 367 -3.29 3.79 18.47
C THR A 367 -2.30 3.98 17.32
N ARG A 368 -1.94 5.23 17.06
CA ARG A 368 -1.03 5.59 15.98
C ARG A 368 0.34 5.92 16.54
N ASP A 369 1.36 5.27 16.00
CA ASP A 369 2.73 5.42 16.48
C ASP A 369 3.70 5.65 15.30
N LEU A 370 4.69 6.52 15.51
CA LEU A 370 5.90 6.61 14.68
C LEU A 370 6.99 5.77 15.32
N VAL A 371 7.22 4.57 14.78
CA VAL A 371 8.28 3.66 15.23
C VAL A 371 9.58 4.01 14.51
N LEU A 372 10.65 4.26 15.28
CA LEU A 372 11.97 4.58 14.73
C LEU A 372 12.84 3.34 14.70
N LEU A 373 13.33 3.02 13.51
CA LEU A 373 14.28 1.93 13.28
C LEU A 373 15.59 2.52 12.76
N ASP A 374 16.69 1.85 13.04
CA ASP A 374 17.94 2.17 12.35
C ASP A 374 17.84 1.76 10.88
N GLU A 375 18.37 2.58 9.97
CA GLU A 375 18.44 2.20 8.55
C GLU A 375 19.25 0.90 8.34
N GLY A 376 20.15 0.58 9.28
CA GLY A 376 20.87 -0.69 9.35
C GLY A 376 19.99 -1.94 9.34
N ILE A 377 18.70 -1.85 9.68
CA ILE A 377 17.78 -3.00 9.74
C ILE A 377 17.73 -3.81 8.43
N ILE A 378 17.96 -3.18 7.28
CA ILE A 378 18.00 -3.88 5.98
C ILE A 378 19.17 -4.87 5.85
N ARG A 379 20.19 -4.73 6.69
CA ARG A 379 21.39 -5.60 6.76
C ARG A 379 21.36 -6.55 7.96
N GLU A 380 20.44 -6.34 8.89
CA GLU A 380 20.30 -7.19 10.09
C GLU A 380 19.70 -8.55 9.73
N ARG A 381 19.62 -9.47 10.69
CA ARG A 381 18.98 -10.77 10.48
C ARG A 381 17.45 -10.61 10.41
N SER A 382 16.81 -11.34 9.50
CA SER A 382 15.35 -11.37 9.39
C SER A 382 14.71 -11.80 10.73
N PRO A 383 13.66 -11.10 11.22
CA PRO A 383 13.02 -11.44 12.48
C PRO A 383 12.23 -12.74 12.36
N PRO A 384 12.15 -13.59 13.40
CA PRO A 384 11.34 -14.80 13.34
C PRO A 384 9.86 -14.44 13.20
N VAL A 385 9.17 -15.07 12.25
CA VAL A 385 7.74 -14.87 12.02
C VAL A 385 7.03 -16.19 11.77
N SER A 386 5.72 -16.20 12.05
CA SER A 386 4.87 -17.34 11.75
C SER A 386 3.59 -16.87 11.07
N PHE A 387 3.19 -17.60 10.04
CA PHE A 387 1.92 -17.40 9.35
C PHE A 387 1.03 -18.64 9.55
N LEU A 388 -0.24 -18.41 9.89
CA LEU A 388 -1.28 -19.44 10.01
C LEU A 388 -2.33 -19.19 8.94
N LEU A 389 -2.40 -20.08 7.96
CA LEU A 389 -3.32 -20.01 6.84
C LEU A 389 -4.43 -21.04 7.04
N PRO A 390 -5.70 -20.62 7.16
CA PRO A 390 -6.81 -21.55 7.23
C PRO A 390 -7.25 -22.00 5.85
N THR A 391 -7.88 -23.17 5.80
CA THR A 391 -8.65 -23.71 4.67
C THR A 391 -7.85 -23.84 3.37
N LEU A 392 -7.64 -25.08 2.96
CA LEU A 392 -6.87 -25.39 1.77
C LEU A 392 -7.83 -25.58 0.59
N GLY A 393 -7.96 -24.56 -0.25
CA GLY A 393 -8.67 -24.67 -1.52
C GLY A 393 -7.75 -25.16 -2.63
N GLU A 394 -8.35 -25.49 -3.78
CA GLU A 394 -7.65 -25.67 -5.07
C GLU A 394 -7.25 -24.29 -5.61
N ARG A 395 -6.36 -23.61 -4.90
CA ARG A 395 -5.82 -22.33 -5.33
C ARG A 395 -4.36 -22.21 -4.96
N PRO A 396 -3.57 -21.50 -5.77
CA PRO A 396 -2.22 -21.10 -5.41
C PRO A 396 -2.22 -20.32 -4.09
N LEU A 397 -1.23 -20.56 -3.24
CA LEU A 397 -0.97 -19.73 -2.07
C LEU A 397 0.52 -19.65 -1.76
N GLY A 398 0.89 -18.76 -0.84
CA GLY A 398 2.28 -18.59 -0.43
C GLY A 398 2.93 -17.39 -1.11
N GLY A 399 4.07 -17.60 -1.75
CA GLY A 399 4.98 -16.49 -2.07
C GLY A 399 5.72 -16.06 -0.81
N ILE A 400 6.31 -17.03 -0.10
CA ILE A 400 7.03 -16.78 1.14
C ILE A 400 8.51 -16.59 0.85
N PRO A 401 9.09 -15.40 1.11
CA PRO A 401 10.52 -15.22 1.04
C PRO A 401 11.22 -16.00 2.15
N LEU A 402 12.18 -16.84 1.76
CA LEU A 402 12.99 -17.64 2.69
C LEU A 402 14.35 -17.00 2.98
N ASP A 403 14.75 -16.00 2.21
CA ASP A 403 16.01 -15.27 2.37
C ASP A 403 16.21 -14.77 3.82
N GLY A 404 17.32 -15.19 4.41
CA GLY A 404 17.74 -14.79 5.77
C GLY A 404 17.23 -15.69 6.90
N TYR A 405 16.45 -16.73 6.60
CA TYR A 405 16.03 -17.75 7.57
C TYR A 405 16.89 -19.01 7.45
N ARG A 406 17.13 -19.69 8.58
CA ARG A 406 17.96 -20.90 8.64
C ARG A 406 17.14 -22.17 8.74
N GLU A 407 16.00 -22.09 9.41
CA GLU A 407 15.16 -23.26 9.67
C GLU A 407 13.70 -23.01 9.22
N PRO A 408 13.45 -22.53 7.98
CA PRO A 408 12.10 -22.34 7.50
C PRO A 408 11.41 -23.70 7.33
N ARG A 409 10.13 -23.78 7.74
CA ARG A 409 9.35 -25.02 7.59
C ARG A 409 7.87 -24.75 7.41
N MET A 410 7.22 -25.68 6.71
CA MET A 410 5.77 -25.73 6.58
C MET A 410 5.21 -26.89 7.39
N ILE A 411 4.24 -26.62 8.25
CA ILE A 411 3.54 -27.62 9.08
C ILE A 411 2.10 -27.67 8.59
N LEU A 412 1.71 -28.82 8.03
CA LEU A 412 0.37 -29.04 7.51
C LEU A 412 -0.41 -29.97 8.43
N HIS A 413 -1.67 -29.66 8.67
CA HIS A 413 -2.60 -30.60 9.27
C HIS A 413 -3.74 -30.86 8.28
N LEU A 414 -3.88 -32.12 7.86
CA LEU A 414 -4.84 -32.53 6.84
C LEU A 414 -5.88 -33.50 7.40
N GLY A 415 -7.09 -33.45 6.85
CA GLY A 415 -8.16 -34.42 7.09
C GLY A 415 -8.11 -35.62 6.14
N ARG A 416 -7.29 -35.57 5.08
CA ARG A 416 -7.18 -36.63 4.05
C ARG A 416 -5.77 -36.66 3.44
N SER A 417 -5.40 -37.76 2.80
CA SER A 417 -4.18 -37.83 1.99
C SER A 417 -4.26 -36.85 0.83
N ASN A 418 -3.15 -36.21 0.51
CA ASN A 418 -3.06 -35.17 -0.51
C ASN A 418 -1.66 -35.09 -1.09
N ARG A 419 -1.49 -34.28 -2.12
CA ARG A 419 -0.20 -34.00 -2.75
C ARG A 419 -0.04 -32.49 -2.82
N ILE A 420 1.14 -31.99 -2.46
CA ILE A 420 1.47 -30.56 -2.53
C ILE A 420 2.61 -30.33 -3.50
N ARG A 421 2.40 -29.39 -4.41
CA ARG A 421 3.43 -28.83 -5.29
C ARG A 421 4.02 -27.62 -4.59
N VAL A 422 5.34 -27.57 -4.46
CA VAL A 422 6.10 -26.42 -3.96
C VAL A 422 6.90 -25.88 -5.13
N LEU A 423 6.68 -24.60 -5.45
CA LEU A 423 7.36 -23.90 -6.53
C LEU A 423 8.32 -22.87 -5.95
N GLU A 424 9.60 -22.99 -6.29
CA GLU A 424 10.66 -22.05 -5.91
C GLU A 424 11.01 -21.14 -7.08
N TYR A 425 11.12 -19.85 -6.81
CA TYR A 425 11.65 -18.85 -7.72
C TYR A 425 12.28 -17.72 -6.90
N ASP A 426 13.01 -16.82 -7.53
CA ASP A 426 13.52 -15.60 -6.90
C ASP A 426 12.94 -14.36 -7.60
N LEU A 427 13.37 -13.17 -7.18
CA LEU A 427 13.00 -11.92 -7.84
C LEU A 427 14.06 -11.51 -8.87
N SER A 428 14.62 -12.46 -9.64
CA SER A 428 15.57 -12.14 -10.71
C SER A 428 14.95 -11.22 -11.76
N LEU A 429 15.76 -10.28 -12.27
CA LEU A 429 15.36 -9.33 -13.31
C LEU A 429 16.38 -9.42 -14.46
N PRO A 430 16.07 -10.08 -15.58
CA PRO A 430 14.76 -10.61 -16.00
C PRO A 430 14.29 -11.87 -15.22
N PRO A 431 12.98 -12.19 -15.26
CA PRO A 431 12.41 -13.34 -14.55
C PRO A 431 13.03 -14.67 -14.96
N SER A 432 13.23 -15.55 -13.98
CA SER A 432 13.59 -16.96 -14.21
C SER A 432 12.38 -17.86 -13.90
N ALA A 433 12.23 -18.97 -14.62
CA ALA A 433 11.14 -19.90 -14.39
C ALA A 433 11.23 -20.57 -13.01
N ALA A 434 10.08 -20.83 -12.39
CA ALA A 434 10.03 -21.55 -11.12
C ALA A 434 10.47 -23.02 -11.27
N VAL A 435 11.11 -23.54 -10.23
CA VAL A 435 11.45 -24.96 -10.08
C VAL A 435 10.40 -25.62 -9.19
N GLU A 436 9.93 -26.80 -9.59
CA GLU A 436 8.86 -27.51 -8.89
C GLU A 436 9.40 -28.75 -8.16
N GLU A 437 9.00 -28.90 -6.90
CA GLU A 437 9.11 -30.15 -6.14
C GLU A 437 7.72 -30.59 -5.66
N THR A 438 7.50 -31.90 -5.54
CA THR A 438 6.23 -32.43 -5.04
C THR A 438 6.44 -33.33 -3.83
N PHE A 439 5.55 -33.16 -2.84
CA PHE A 439 5.49 -34.00 -1.65
C PHE A 439 4.13 -34.69 -1.52
N GLU A 440 4.17 -35.97 -1.17
CA GLU A 440 2.99 -36.73 -0.75
C GLU A 440 2.71 -36.44 0.74
N LEU A 441 1.43 -36.25 1.08
CA LEU A 441 0.98 -35.86 2.41
C LEU A 441 -0.06 -36.84 2.93
N GLU A 442 0.12 -37.25 4.18
CA GLU A 442 -0.80 -38.16 4.86
C GLU A 442 -1.85 -37.40 5.69
N PRO A 443 -2.98 -38.05 6.06
CA PRO A 443 -3.90 -37.48 7.03
C PRO A 443 -3.18 -37.20 8.36
N GLY A 444 -3.52 -36.09 9.02
CA GLY A 444 -2.87 -35.66 10.24
C GLY A 444 -1.74 -34.65 10.00
N ARG A 445 -0.69 -34.71 10.81
CA ARG A 445 0.38 -33.71 10.83
C ARG A 445 1.53 -34.10 9.90
N ASN A 446 1.82 -33.24 8.92
CA ASN A 446 2.98 -33.32 8.04
C ASN A 446 3.91 -32.13 8.30
N VAL A 447 5.21 -32.32 8.07
CA VAL A 447 6.21 -31.25 8.12
C VAL A 447 7.06 -31.33 6.87
N ILE A 448 7.10 -30.23 6.13
CA ILE A 448 8.00 -30.04 5.00
C ILE A 448 9.09 -29.09 5.48
N ASP A 449 10.33 -29.57 5.42
CA ASP A 449 11.51 -28.74 5.64
C ASP A 449 11.71 -27.85 4.41
N LEU A 450 11.70 -26.54 4.61
CA LEU A 450 11.89 -25.58 3.52
C LEU A 450 13.34 -25.10 3.42
N SER A 451 14.26 -25.58 4.27
CA SER A 451 15.66 -25.14 4.28
C SER A 451 16.46 -25.58 3.04
N ALA A 452 15.91 -26.50 2.25
CA ALA A 452 16.45 -26.88 0.94
C ALA A 452 16.18 -25.82 -0.15
N PHE A 453 15.21 -24.91 0.07
CA PHE A 453 14.89 -23.80 -0.81
C PHE A 453 15.57 -22.53 -0.30
N SER A 454 15.88 -21.61 -1.22
CA SER A 454 16.65 -20.40 -0.96
C SER A 454 15.96 -19.10 -1.41
N GLY A 455 15.00 -19.17 -2.32
CA GLY A 455 14.27 -18.00 -2.82
C GLY A 455 12.92 -17.76 -2.14
N ILE A 456 11.90 -17.59 -2.97
CA ILE A 456 10.49 -17.43 -2.65
C ILE A 456 9.79 -18.74 -2.97
N VAL A 457 8.96 -19.23 -2.05
CA VAL A 457 8.16 -20.45 -2.27
C VAL A 457 6.66 -20.16 -2.35
N SER A 458 6.03 -20.58 -3.44
CA SER A 458 4.57 -20.72 -3.55
C SER A 458 4.20 -22.19 -3.60
N PHE A 459 2.92 -22.50 -3.36
CA PHE A 459 2.48 -23.88 -3.26
C PHE A 459 1.00 -24.05 -3.60
N GLU A 460 0.66 -25.25 -4.05
CA GLU A 460 -0.68 -25.65 -4.48
C GLU A 460 -0.95 -27.09 -4.04
N LEU A 461 -2.12 -27.33 -3.47
CA LEU A 461 -2.58 -28.67 -3.14
C LEU A 461 -3.43 -29.23 -4.27
N GLU A 462 -3.22 -30.50 -4.60
CA GLU A 462 -3.96 -31.19 -5.65
C GLU A 462 -5.45 -31.29 -5.33
N LYS A 463 -5.80 -31.50 -4.05
CA LYS A 463 -7.18 -31.63 -3.58
C LYS A 463 -7.48 -30.59 -2.52
N SER A 464 -8.68 -30.03 -2.57
CA SER A 464 -9.17 -29.17 -1.49
C SER A 464 -9.34 -29.94 -0.16
N ASP A 465 -8.99 -29.27 0.94
CA ASP A 465 -9.22 -29.73 2.31
C ASP A 465 -9.74 -28.58 3.19
N GLU A 466 -11.07 -28.52 3.33
CA GLU A 466 -11.75 -27.47 4.09
C GLU A 466 -11.39 -27.45 5.58
N LYS A 467 -11.01 -28.60 6.14
CA LYS A 467 -10.62 -28.75 7.55
C LYS A 467 -9.11 -28.61 7.75
N GLY A 468 -8.36 -28.49 6.65
CA GLY A 468 -6.93 -28.37 6.66
C GLY A 468 -6.44 -27.01 7.17
N ARG A 469 -5.22 -27.00 7.72
CA ARG A 469 -4.51 -25.77 8.10
C ARG A 469 -3.03 -25.87 7.77
N ILE A 470 -2.44 -24.74 7.40
CA ILE A 470 -1.00 -24.61 7.18
C ILE A 470 -0.44 -23.61 8.17
N LYS A 471 0.65 -23.98 8.83
CA LYS A 471 1.51 -23.05 9.56
C LYS A 471 2.86 -22.97 8.85
N ILE A 472 3.28 -21.76 8.52
CA ILE A 472 4.62 -21.46 8.02
C ILE A 472 5.39 -20.83 9.17
N ASP A 473 6.56 -21.39 9.49
CA ASP A 473 7.39 -20.99 10.63
C ASP A 473 8.77 -20.63 10.10
N LEU A 474 9.16 -19.35 10.20
CA LEU A 474 10.41 -18.81 9.69
C LEU A 474 11.31 -18.41 10.87
N ARG A 475 12.53 -18.98 10.95
CA ARG A 475 13.44 -18.88 12.11
C ARG A 475 14.89 -18.64 11.72
#